data_AF-A0A917JZ61-F1
#
_entry.id   AF-A0A917JZ61-F1
#
_cell.length_a   1.000
_cell.length_b   1.000
_cell.length_c   1.000
_cell.angle_alpha   90.00
_cell.angle_beta   90.00
_cell.angle_gamma   90.00
#
_symmetry.space_group_name_H-M   'P 1'
#
loop_
_entity.id
_entity.type
_entity.pdbx_description
1 polymer ?
#
loop_
_entity_poly.entity_id
_entity_poly.type
_entity_poly.pdbx_seq_one_letter_code
_entity_poly.pdbx_strand_id
1 'polypeptide(L)'
;MTRKLAMFGALDALSMNMNSCVQGVQQSIDSWRQVSGMGEADWLDQAGGQFAEISRACQQVMAAGQELMQAMNQGVQTCNQQNMAAVQRCCSRLGS
;
A
#
# COMPACT_ATOMS: atom_id res chain seq x y z
N MET A 1 -6.57 14.35 -29.31
CA MET A 1 -6.79 14.07 -27.88
C MET A 1 -6.36 12.63 -27.64
N THR A 2 -5.15 12.40 -27.14
CA THR A 2 -4.63 11.04 -26.87
C THR A 2 -5.51 10.43 -25.80
N ARG A 3 -6.20 9.34 -26.12
CA ARG A 3 -7.00 8.58 -25.15
C ARG A 3 -6.02 8.17 -24.04
N LYS A 4 -6.16 8.76 -22.85
CA LYS A 4 -5.47 8.29 -21.64
C LYS A 4 -6.14 6.96 -21.30
N LEU A 5 -5.74 5.89 -21.99
CA LEU A 5 -6.05 4.53 -21.56
C LEU A 5 -5.50 4.45 -20.15
N ALA A 6 -6.38 4.21 -19.18
CA ALA A 6 -5.95 3.98 -17.80
C ALA A 6 -4.85 2.90 -17.86
N MET A 7 -3.63 3.27 -17.44
CA MET A 7 -2.46 2.39 -17.57
C MET A 7 -2.54 1.35 -16.45
N PHE A 8 -3.49 0.42 -16.56
CA PHE A 8 -3.80 -0.55 -15.51
C PHE A 8 -2.59 -1.40 -15.14
N GLY A 9 -1.80 -1.85 -16.12
CA GLY A 9 -0.53 -2.53 -15.84
C GLY A 9 0.47 -1.66 -15.07
N ALA A 10 0.46 -0.34 -15.27
CA ALA A 10 1.27 0.58 -14.48
C ALA A 10 0.71 0.80 -13.07
N LEU A 11 -0.63 0.78 -12.90
CA LEU A 11 -1.29 0.85 -11.59
C LEU A 11 -1.07 -0.42 -10.78
N ASP A 12 -1.14 -1.60 -11.41
CA ASP A 12 -0.80 -2.88 -10.78
C ASP A 12 0.68 -2.92 -10.37
N ALA A 13 1.59 -2.47 -11.25
CA ALA A 13 3.01 -2.34 -10.92
C ALA A 13 3.25 -1.37 -9.75
N LEU A 14 2.51 -0.25 -9.70
CA LEU A 14 2.59 0.70 -8.59
C LEU A 14 2.11 0.08 -7.27
N SER A 15 1.02 -0.70 -7.31
CA SER A 15 0.49 -1.45 -6.17
C SER A 15 1.51 -2.48 -5.65
N MET A 16 2.14 -3.23 -6.55
CA MET A 16 3.20 -4.18 -6.20
C MET A 16 4.41 -3.50 -5.56
N ASN A 17 4.85 -2.36 -6.13
CA ASN A 17 5.96 -1.58 -5.57
C ASN A 17 5.64 -1.05 -4.17
N MET A 18 4.40 -0.58 -3.95
CA MET A 18 3.97 -0.12 -2.63
C MET A 18 3.93 -1.26 -1.59
N ASN A 19 3.43 -2.43 -1.97
CA ASN A 19 3.45 -3.60 -1.09
C ASN A 19 4.90 -4.00 -0.72
N SER A 20 5.81 -3.99 -1.70
CA SER A 20 7.24 -4.24 -1.45
C SER A 20 7.86 -3.20 -0.51
N CYS A 21 7.49 -1.93 -0.64
CA CYS A 21 7.93 -0.86 0.26
C CYS A 21 7.47 -1.10 1.71
N VAL A 22 6.19 -1.43 1.91
CA VAL A 22 5.64 -1.74 3.24
C VAL A 22 6.36 -2.94 3.87
N GLN A 23 6.63 -3.99 3.08
CA GLN A 23 7.40 -5.15 3.56
C GLN A 23 8.84 -4.80 3.92
N GLY A 24 9.50 -3.91 3.16
CA GLY A 24 10.85 -3.44 3.47
C GLY A 24 10.92 -2.65 4.79
N VAL A 25 9.89 -1.86 5.08
CA VAL A 25 9.76 -1.17 6.38
C VAL A 25 9.59 -2.18 7.52
N GLN A 26 8.73 -3.19 7.35
CA GLN A 26 8.57 -4.26 8.34
C GLN A 26 9.89 -4.98 8.63
N GLN A 27 10.64 -5.37 7.59
CA GLN A 27 11.95 -6.03 7.75
C GLN A 27 12.98 -5.13 8.44
N SER A 28 12.93 -3.82 8.18
CA SER A 28 13.81 -2.86 8.83
C SER A 28 13.52 -2.75 10.33
N ILE A 29 12.25 -2.78 10.73
CA ILE A 29 11.81 -2.79 12.13
C ILE A 29 12.27 -4.07 12.82
N ASP A 30 12.09 -5.22 12.19
CA ASP A 30 12.50 -6.51 12.75
C ASP A 30 14.02 -6.58 12.93
N SER A 31 14.77 -6.04 11.96
CA SER A 31 16.23 -5.91 12.05
C SER A 31 16.65 -4.98 13.18
N TRP A 32 15.95 -3.85 13.35
CA TRP A 32 16.18 -2.94 14.47
C TRP A 32 15.91 -3.60 15.83
N ARG A 33 14.84 -4.37 15.96
CA ARG A 33 14.55 -5.17 17.16
C ARG A 33 15.69 -6.14 17.45
N GLN A 34 16.16 -6.86 16.44
CA GLN A 34 17.23 -7.83 16.59
C GLN A 34 18.57 -7.16 16.98
N VAL A 35 18.94 -6.06 16.32
CA VAL A 35 20.23 -5.38 16.54
C VAL A 35 20.26 -4.58 17.83
N SER A 36 19.15 -3.96 18.22
CA SER A 36 19.07 -3.20 19.48
C SER A 36 19.20 -4.08 20.72
N GLY A 37 18.99 -5.40 20.60
CA GLY A 37 19.01 -6.34 21.73
C GLY A 37 17.91 -6.06 22.77
N MET A 38 16.97 -5.17 22.43
CA MET A 38 15.89 -4.72 23.28
C MET A 38 14.77 -5.75 23.31
N GLY A 39 14.25 -6.03 24.50
CA GLY A 39 13.09 -6.89 24.67
C GLY A 39 11.81 -6.21 24.19
N GLU A 40 10.73 -6.98 24.07
CA GLU A 40 9.42 -6.45 23.67
C GLU A 40 8.94 -5.35 24.63
N ALA A 41 9.32 -5.45 25.92
CA ALA A 41 9.05 -4.45 26.94
C ALA A 41 9.73 -3.10 26.66
N ASP A 42 10.96 -3.08 26.15
CA ASP A 42 11.71 -1.84 25.87
C ASP A 42 11.18 -1.11 24.62
N TRP A 43 10.60 -1.87 23.68
CA TRP A 43 9.92 -1.34 22.49
C TRP A 43 8.52 -0.80 22.79
N LEU A 44 7.87 -1.35 23.81
CA LEU A 44 6.55 -0.94 24.28
C LEU A 44 6.62 0.05 25.43
N ASP A 45 7.82 0.27 25.98
CA ASP A 45 8.02 1.17 27.11
C ASP A 45 7.64 2.61 26.71
N GLN A 46 6.54 3.08 27.29
CA GLN A 46 6.07 4.45 27.16
C GLN A 46 6.93 5.45 27.96
N ALA A 47 7.93 5.00 28.74
CA ALA A 47 8.76 5.85 29.59
C ALA A 47 9.71 6.79 28.84
N GLY A 48 9.63 6.88 27.51
CA GLY A 48 10.19 8.01 26.75
C GLY A 48 11.61 7.82 26.22
N GLY A 49 12.07 6.58 26.04
CA GLY A 49 13.30 6.32 25.29
C GLY A 49 13.14 6.65 23.80
N GLN A 50 14.22 7.09 23.13
CA GLN A 50 14.22 7.40 21.68
C GLN A 50 13.68 6.26 20.81
N PHE A 51 13.81 5.02 21.28
CA PHE A 51 13.29 3.85 20.58
C PHE A 51 11.76 3.80 20.53
N ALA A 52 11.04 4.22 21.58
CA ALA A 52 9.58 4.22 21.60
C ALA A 52 8.95 5.20 20.59
N GLU A 53 9.64 6.29 20.27
CA GLU A 53 9.23 7.20 19.19
C GLU A 53 9.40 6.54 17.82
N ILE A 54 10.50 5.81 17.63
CA ILE A 54 10.79 5.11 16.38
C ILE A 54 9.82 3.94 16.19
N SER A 55 9.52 3.19 17.25
CA SER A 55 8.49 2.16 17.26
C SER A 55 7.12 2.72 16.87
N ARG A 56 6.73 3.88 17.41
CA ARG A 56 5.47 4.55 17.06
C ARG A 56 5.43 5.02 15.62
N ALA A 57 6.48 5.68 15.14
CA ALA A 57 6.57 6.12 13.76
C ALA A 57 6.47 4.93 12.79
N CYS A 58 7.15 3.84 13.11
CA CYS A 58 7.09 2.59 12.36
C CYS A 58 5.68 2.00 12.33
N GLN A 59 5.00 1.90 13.47
CA GLN A 59 3.61 1.44 13.55
C GLN A 59 2.66 2.33 12.73
N GLN A 60 2.84 3.65 12.77
CA GLN A 60 2.05 4.60 11.98
C GLN A 60 2.25 4.40 10.47
N VAL A 61 3.50 4.23 10.03
CA VAL A 61 3.81 3.98 8.61
C VAL A 61 3.21 2.66 8.15
N MET A 62 3.25 1.61 8.98
CA MET A 62 2.63 0.33 8.65
C MET A 62 1.10 0.43 8.55
N ALA A 63 0.45 1.11 9.51
CA ALA A 63 -0.99 1.32 9.47
C ALA A 63 -1.42 2.12 8.23
N ALA A 64 -0.73 3.24 7.96
CA ALA A 64 -0.97 4.04 6.76
C ALA A 64 -0.69 3.25 5.47
N GLY A 65 0.33 2.40 5.46
CA GLY A 65 0.65 1.52 4.34
C GLY A 65 -0.46 0.49 4.07
N GLN A 66 -1.03 -0.11 5.12
CA GLN A 66 -2.16 -1.04 4.99
C GLN A 66 -3.42 -0.33 4.48
N GLU A 67 -3.76 0.83 5.04
CA GLU A 67 -4.88 1.65 4.56
C GLU A 67 -4.71 2.04 3.09
N LEU A 68 -3.51 2.46 2.70
CA LEU A 68 -3.18 2.79 1.33
C LEU A 68 -3.36 1.59 0.40
N MET A 69 -2.85 0.40 0.77
CA MET A 69 -3.04 -0.82 -0.03
C MET A 69 -4.52 -1.17 -0.17
N GLN A 70 -5.31 -0.98 0.88
CA GLN A 70 -6.75 -1.24 0.86
C GLN A 70 -7.47 -0.29 -0.09
N ALA A 71 -7.16 1.02 -0.01
CA ALA A 71 -7.70 2.05 -0.90
C ALA A 71 -7.27 1.83 -2.36
N MET A 72 -6.01 1.46 -2.61
CA MET A 72 -5.51 1.15 -3.96
C MET A 72 -6.22 -0.07 -4.56
N ASN A 73 -6.37 -1.16 -3.81
CA ASN A 73 -7.10 -2.34 -4.28
C ASN A 73 -8.56 -1.99 -4.61
N GLN A 74 -9.22 -1.22 -3.76
CA GLN A 74 -10.61 -0.82 -3.99
C GLN A 74 -10.75 0.14 -5.18
N GLY A 75 -9.82 1.09 -5.32
CA GLY A 75 -9.77 2.05 -6.43
C GLY A 75 -9.48 1.38 -7.77
N VAL A 76 -8.52 0.45 -7.82
CA VAL A 76 -8.19 -0.32 -9.04
C VAL A 76 -9.37 -1.21 -9.44
N GLN A 77 -10.01 -1.92 -8.50
CA GLN A 77 -11.20 -2.70 -8.79
C GLN A 77 -12.35 -1.85 -9.33
N THR A 78 -12.63 -0.71 -8.71
CA THR A 78 -13.68 0.22 -9.14
C THR A 78 -13.39 0.76 -10.54
N CYS A 79 -12.14 1.15 -10.81
CA CYS A 79 -11.72 1.67 -12.11
C CYS A 79 -11.84 0.58 -13.19
N ASN A 80 -11.45 -0.65 -12.89
CA ASN A 80 -11.61 -1.80 -13.78
C ASN A 80 -13.08 -2.08 -14.09
N GLN A 81 -13.97 -2.08 -13.08
CA GLN A 81 -15.42 -2.27 -13.29
C GLN A 81 -16.04 -1.18 -14.16
N GLN A 82 -15.74 0.09 -13.89
CA GLN A 82 -16.25 1.20 -14.68
C GLN A 82 -15.78 1.14 -16.14
N ASN A 83 -14.54 0.71 -16.37
CA ASN A 83 -14.01 0.54 -17.72
C ASN A 83 -14.61 -0.67 -18.44
N MET A 84 -14.80 -1.81 -17.76
CA MET A 84 -15.47 -2.97 -18.34
C MET A 84 -16.90 -2.60 -18.78
N ALA A 85 -17.62 -1.85 -17.95
CA ALA A 85 -18.94 -1.33 -18.30
C ALA A 85 -18.89 -0.33 -19.47
N ALA A 86 -17.85 0.51 -19.56
CA ALA A 86 -17.66 1.43 -20.68
C ALA A 86 -17.37 0.68 -21.99
N VAL A 87 -16.53 -0.36 -21.95
CA VAL A 87 -16.23 -1.22 -23.10
C VAL A 87 -17.49 -1.95 -23.55
N GLN A 88 -18.26 -2.56 -22.64
CA GLN A 88 -19.52 -3.21 -22.97
C GLN A 88 -20.49 -2.26 -23.66
N ARG A 89 -20.67 -1.04 -23.14
CA ARG A 89 -21.51 0.00 -23.78
C ARG A 89 -21.02 0.36 -25.19
N CYS A 90 -19.71 0.44 -25.40
CA CYS A 90 -19.12 0.71 -26.72
C CYS A 90 -19.32 -0.46 -27.68
N CYS A 91 -19.11 -1.70 -27.24
CA CYS A 91 -19.34 -2.91 -28.05
C CYS A 91 -20.82 -3.03 -28.44
N SER A 92 -21.76 -2.78 -27.51
CA SER A 92 -23.20 -2.77 -27.82
C SER A 92 -23.61 -1.70 -28.84
N ARG A 93 -22.86 -0.60 -28.94
CA ARG A 93 -23.10 0.47 -29.94
C ARG A 93 -22.47 0.20 -31.31
N LEU A 94 -21.47 -0.68 -31.39
CA LEU A 94 -20.80 -1.04 -32.64
C LEU A 94 -21.38 -2.31 -33.29
N GLY A 95 -22.16 -3.10 -32.53
CA GLY A 95 -22.85 -4.30 -33.00
C GLY A 95 -24.31 -4.08 -33.42
N SER A 96 -24.78 -2.84 -33.48
CA SER A 96 -26.09 -2.41 -34.02
C SER A 96 -25.93 -1.67 -35.33
#